data_AF-A0A7S2C382-F1
#
_entry.id   AF-A0A7S2C382-F1
#
_cell.length_a   1.000
_cell.length_b   1.000
_cell.length_c   1.000
_cell.angle_alpha   90.00
_cell.angle_beta   90.00
_cell.angle_gamma   90.00
#
_symmetry.space_group_name_H-M   'P 1'
#
loop_
_entity.id
_entity.type
_entity.pdbx_description
1 polymer ?
#
loop_
_entity_poly.entity_id
_entity_poly.type
_entity_poly.pdbx_seq_one_letter_code
_entity_poly.pdbx_strand_id
1 'polypeptide(L)'
;GAKSVTTPEMWLDQTSSITPKQQTMLRESFDFLHKARESLEPKKFTKLIRALVAYDKGSKDIPDLVSESHDVLQPNEELIDAFHRFLPAAAQSQLVAAKHARG
;
A
#
# COMPACT_ATOMS: atom_id res chain seq x y z
N GLY A 1 -44.32 9.47 40.98
CA GLY A 1 -43.50 10.15 39.97
C GLY A 1 -42.12 9.55 39.98
N ALA A 2 -41.83 8.65 39.05
CA ALA A 2 -40.51 8.04 38.91
C ALA A 2 -39.65 8.93 37.99
N LYS A 3 -38.49 9.36 38.48
CA LYS A 3 -37.51 10.14 37.73
C LYS A 3 -36.70 9.17 36.87
N SER A 4 -36.88 9.20 35.56
CA SER A 4 -35.98 8.51 34.63
C SER A 4 -34.68 9.32 34.53
N VAL A 5 -33.60 8.76 35.07
CA VAL A 5 -32.24 9.23 34.84
C VAL A 5 -31.84 8.80 33.44
N THR A 6 -31.81 9.75 32.51
CA THR A 6 -31.22 9.56 31.19
C THR A 6 -29.70 9.55 31.35
N THR A 7 -29.11 8.37 31.24
CA THR A 7 -27.65 8.18 31.14
C THR A 7 -27.16 8.74 29.80
N PRO A 8 -26.18 9.66 29.76
CA PRO A 8 -25.57 10.12 28.52
C PRO A 8 -24.42 9.18 28.11
N GLU A 9 -24.75 8.03 27.53
CA GLU A 9 -23.77 7.10 26.94
C GLU A 9 -23.92 7.09 25.40
N MET A 10 -23.68 8.24 24.77
CA MET A 10 -23.74 8.36 23.30
C MET A 10 -22.57 9.15 22.72
N TRP A 11 -21.40 9.04 23.33
CA TRP A 11 -20.17 9.59 22.78
C TRP A 11 -19.02 8.66 23.13
N LEU A 12 -18.77 7.62 22.31
CA LEU A 12 -17.47 6.92 22.17
C LEU A 12 -17.63 5.71 21.23
N ASP A 13 -18.06 5.94 19.98
CA ASP A 13 -17.86 4.95 18.91
C ASP A 13 -17.56 5.65 17.59
N GLN A 14 -16.45 6.40 17.57
CA GLN A 14 -15.86 6.89 16.32
C GLN A 14 -14.35 6.65 16.26
N THR A 15 -13.80 5.79 17.13
CA THR A 15 -12.55 5.11 16.81
C THR A 15 -12.89 4.01 15.81
N SER A 16 -12.94 4.39 14.53
CA SER A 16 -13.16 3.48 13.40
C SER A 16 -12.28 2.24 13.60
N SER A 17 -12.88 1.12 13.99
CA SER A 17 -12.16 -0.11 14.27
C SER A 17 -11.52 -0.60 12.97
N ILE A 18 -10.19 -0.49 12.91
CA ILE A 18 -9.40 -1.07 11.82
C ILE A 18 -9.66 -2.57 11.85
N THR A 19 -10.15 -3.13 10.75
CA THR A 19 -10.40 -4.57 10.69
C THR A 19 -9.08 -5.35 10.82
N PRO A 20 -9.09 -6.61 11.30
CA PRO A 20 -7.89 -7.43 11.39
C PRO A 20 -7.14 -7.51 10.05
N LYS A 21 -7.89 -7.59 8.94
CA LYS A 21 -7.33 -7.59 7.58
C LYS A 21 -6.60 -6.29 7.25
N GLN A 22 -7.16 -5.13 7.59
CA GLN A 22 -6.50 -3.84 7.40
C GLN A 22 -5.27 -3.69 8.30
N GLN A 23 -5.33 -4.20 9.53
CA GLN A 23 -4.18 -4.19 10.44
C GLN A 23 -3.02 -5.03 9.89
N THR A 24 -3.31 -6.22 9.34
CA THR A 24 -2.31 -7.04 8.65
C THR A 24 -1.73 -6.31 7.44
N MET A 25 -2.58 -5.73 6.60
CA MET A 25 -2.12 -4.98 5.41
C MET A 25 -1.23 -3.79 5.78
N LEU A 26 -1.57 -3.04 6.84
CA LEU A 26 -0.75 -1.95 7.35
C LEU A 26 0.61 -2.46 7.82
N ARG A 27 0.64 -3.54 8.59
CA ARG A 27 1.90 -4.13 9.07
C ARG A 27 2.79 -4.56 7.90
N GLU A 28 2.23 -5.28 6.94
CA GLU A 28 2.97 -5.71 5.74
C GLU A 28 3.49 -4.52 4.92
N SER A 29 2.71 -3.45 4.82
CA SER A 29 3.12 -2.22 4.14
C SER A 29 4.28 -1.53 4.85
N PHE A 30 4.25 -1.47 6.18
CA PHE A 30 5.34 -0.93 6.99
C PHE A 30 6.62 -1.77 6.86
N ASP A 31 6.50 -3.09 6.95
CA ASP A 31 7.62 -4.02 6.75
C ASP A 31 8.25 -3.86 5.35
N PHE A 32 7.43 -3.71 4.30
CA PHE A 32 7.90 -3.43 2.95
C PHE A 32 8.67 -2.11 2.87
N LEU A 33 8.10 -1.01 3.39
CA LEU A 33 8.76 0.30 3.36
C LEU A 33 10.05 0.32 4.18
N HIS A 34 10.10 -0.40 5.31
CA HIS A 34 11.30 -0.55 6.10
C HIS A 34 12.40 -1.27 5.32
N LYS A 35 12.11 -2.45 4.75
CA LYS A 35 13.06 -3.19 3.93
C LYS A 35 13.52 -2.39 2.70
N ALA A 36 12.59 -1.72 2.01
CA ALA A 36 12.94 -0.85 0.89
C ALA A 36 13.87 0.30 1.32
N ARG A 37 13.68 0.87 2.51
CA ARG A 37 14.57 1.91 3.04
C ARG A 37 15.96 1.39 3.37
N GLU A 38 16.07 0.16 3.87
CA GLU A 38 17.36 -0.47 4.20
C GLU A 38 18.12 -0.96 2.97
N SER A 39 17.40 -1.44 1.95
CA SER A 39 18.01 -2.03 0.75
C SER A 39 18.28 -1.02 -0.38
N LEU A 40 17.63 0.14 -0.39
CA LEU A 40 17.77 1.14 -1.44
C LEU A 40 18.63 2.33 -1.01
N GLU A 41 19.31 2.92 -1.98
CA GLU A 41 19.93 4.23 -1.77
C GLU A 41 18.87 5.29 -1.40
N PRO A 42 19.21 6.31 -0.60
CA PRO A 42 18.26 7.33 -0.14
C PRO A 42 17.51 8.02 -1.27
N LYS A 43 18.19 8.26 -2.40
CA LYS A 43 17.61 8.87 -3.61
C LYS A 43 16.59 7.95 -4.27
N LYS A 44 16.87 6.65 -4.34
CA LYS A 44 15.97 5.62 -4.89
C LYS A 44 14.75 5.45 -4.00
N PHE A 45 14.94 5.35 -2.69
CA PHE A 45 13.83 5.30 -1.74
C PHE A 45 12.92 6.54 -1.86
N THR A 46 13.50 7.75 -1.96
CA THR A 46 12.73 8.98 -2.17
C THR A 46 11.95 8.94 -3.49
N LYS A 47 12.53 8.41 -4.58
CA LYS A 47 11.85 8.24 -5.87
C LYS A 47 10.65 7.28 -5.74
N LEU A 48 10.80 6.17 -5.02
CA LEU A 48 9.71 5.24 -4.72
C LEU A 48 8.56 5.93 -3.97
N ILE A 49 8.86 6.66 -2.89
CA ILE A 49 7.82 7.37 -2.10
C ILE A 49 7.12 8.42 -2.96
N ARG A 50 7.85 9.16 -3.81
CA ARG A 50 7.24 10.12 -4.74
C ARG A 50 6.33 9.44 -5.75
N ALA A 51 6.70 8.27 -6.27
CA ALA A 51 5.86 7.50 -7.17
C ALA A 51 4.53 7.12 -6.51
N LEU A 52 4.59 6.62 -5.27
CA LEU A 52 3.42 6.23 -4.49
C LEU A 52 2.52 7.43 -4.18
N VAL A 53 3.09 8.57 -3.79
CA VAL A 53 2.33 9.80 -3.54
C VAL A 53 1.71 10.34 -4.84
N ALA A 54 2.38 10.22 -5.98
CA ALA A 54 1.82 10.63 -7.27
C ALA A 54 0.63 9.76 -7.67
N TYR A 55 0.69 8.46 -7.40
CA TYR A 55 -0.42 7.53 -7.60
C TYR A 55 -1.60 7.84 -6.66
N ASP A 56 -1.34 8.06 -5.37
CA ASP A 56 -2.37 8.42 -4.38
C ASP A 56 -3.10 9.71 -4.76
N LYS A 57 -2.39 10.68 -5.33
CA LYS A 57 -2.95 11.94 -5.85
C LYS A 57 -3.65 11.80 -7.21
N GLY A 58 -3.73 10.59 -7.78
CA GLY A 58 -4.29 10.35 -9.12
C GLY A 58 -3.51 11.03 -10.25
N SER A 59 -2.27 11.44 -10.01
CA SER A 59 -1.39 12.08 -11.01
C SER A 59 -0.56 11.06 -11.80
N LYS A 60 -0.65 9.79 -11.43
CA LYS A 60 0.09 8.68 -12.04
C LYS A 60 -0.80 7.44 -12.06
N ASP A 61 -0.87 6.78 -13.21
CA ASP A 61 -1.60 5.53 -13.38
C ASP A 61 -0.79 4.33 -12.88
N ILE A 62 -1.47 3.21 -12.64
CA ILE A 62 -0.84 1.97 -12.16
C ILE A 62 0.30 1.48 -13.06
N PRO A 63 0.18 1.38 -14.41
CA PRO A 63 1.29 0.92 -15.26
C PRO A 63 2.56 1.78 -15.12
N ASP A 64 2.41 3.09 -14.98
CA ASP A 64 3.52 4.02 -14.74
C ASP A 64 4.13 3.84 -13.35
N LEU A 65 3.29 3.66 -12.32
CA LEU A 65 3.75 3.34 -10.97
C LEU A 65 4.55 2.05 -10.95
N VAL A 66 4.08 1.00 -11.63
CA VAL A 66 4.76 -0.30 -11.70
C VAL A 66 6.09 -0.18 -12.42
N SER A 67 6.14 0.48 -13.57
CA SER A 67 7.40 0.66 -14.32
C SER A 67 8.42 1.46 -13.51
N GLU A 68 8.02 2.57 -12.90
CA GLU A 68 8.93 3.40 -12.11
C GLU A 68 9.38 2.70 -10.82
N SER A 69 8.49 1.96 -10.16
CA SER A 69 8.83 1.18 -8.97
C SER A 69 9.75 0.02 -9.33
N HIS A 70 9.57 -0.65 -10.47
CA HIS A 70 10.45 -1.72 -10.94
C HIS A 70 11.89 -1.20 -11.20
N ASP A 71 12.04 -0.07 -11.89
CA ASP A 71 13.33 0.60 -12.12
C ASP A 71 14.04 0.97 -10.80
N VAL A 72 13.27 1.43 -9.82
CA VAL A 72 13.80 1.82 -8.50
C VAL A 72 14.17 0.62 -7.64
N LEU A 73 13.36 -0.43 -7.66
CA LEU A 73 13.53 -1.61 -6.83
C LEU A 73 14.56 -2.59 -7.40
N GLN A 74 14.91 -2.51 -8.68
CA GLN A 74 16.02 -3.30 -9.23
C GLN A 74 17.36 -2.96 -8.54
N PRO A 75 18.15 -3.97 -8.13
CA PRO A 75 18.04 -5.40 -8.48
C PRO A 75 17.29 -6.30 -7.47
N ASN A 76 16.61 -5.76 -6.45
CA ASN A 76 15.95 -6.57 -5.41
C ASN A 76 14.60 -7.14 -5.88
N GLU A 77 14.63 -8.32 -6.50
CA GLU A 77 13.41 -9.03 -6.95
C GLU A 77 12.42 -9.32 -5.82
N GLU A 78 12.90 -9.59 -4.60
CA GLU A 78 12.02 -9.80 -3.44
C GLU A 78 11.16 -8.56 -3.12
N LEU A 79 11.73 -7.35 -3.27
CA LEU A 79 10.98 -6.11 -3.06
C LEU A 79 9.98 -5.87 -4.19
N ILE A 80 10.31 -6.26 -5.42
CA ILE A 80 9.39 -6.17 -6.56
C ILE A 80 8.19 -7.10 -6.35
N ASP A 81 8.42 -8.34 -5.92
CA ASP A 81 7.34 -9.29 -5.63
C ASP A 81 6.44 -8.79 -4.49
N ALA A 82 7.05 -8.30 -3.40
CA ALA A 82 6.31 -7.69 -2.30
C ALA A 82 5.48 -6.49 -2.77
N PHE A 83 6.06 -5.62 -3.61
CA PHE A 83 5.36 -4.46 -4.18
C PHE A 83 4.11 -4.87 -4.98
N HIS A 84 4.21 -5.91 -5.81
CA HIS A 84 3.07 -6.38 -6.61
C HIS A 84 1.88 -6.87 -5.78
N ARG A 85 2.11 -7.36 -4.56
CA ARG A 85 1.03 -7.80 -3.65
C ARG A 85 0.14 -6.65 -3.17
N PHE A 86 0.68 -5.43 -3.15
CA PHE A 86 -0.06 -4.24 -2.76
C PHE A 86 -0.84 -3.59 -3.92
N LEU A 87 -0.61 -4.04 -5.17
CA LEU A 87 -1.35 -3.53 -6.32
C LEU A 87 -2.78 -4.10 -6.34
N PRO A 88 -3.76 -3.35 -6.84
CA PRO A 88 -5.12 -3.86 -6.99
C PRO A 88 -5.18 -5.01 -8.01
N ALA A 89 -6.13 -5.92 -7.83
CA ALA A 89 -6.24 -7.15 -8.63
C ALA A 89 -6.28 -6.91 -10.16
N ALA A 90 -6.85 -5.79 -10.60
CA ALA A 90 -6.87 -5.39 -12.00
C ALA A 90 -5.45 -5.20 -12.58
N ALA A 91 -4.55 -4.62 -11.79
CA ALA A 91 -3.16 -4.42 -12.17
C ALA A 91 -2.34 -5.72 -12.05
N GLN A 92 -2.61 -6.55 -11.04
CA GLN A 92 -2.00 -7.87 -10.94
C GLN A 92 -2.33 -8.75 -12.15
N SER A 93 -3.58 -8.70 -12.63
CA SER A 93 -4.02 -9.44 -13.82
C SER A 93 -3.28 -8.99 -15.08
N GLN A 94 -3.04 -7.68 -15.23
CA GLN A 94 -2.26 -7.13 -16.35
C GLN A 94 -0.79 -7.54 -16.29
N LEU A 95 -0.19 -7.57 -15.10
CA LEU A 95 1.18 -8.05 -14.87
C LEU A 95 1.33 -9.53 -15.27
N VAL A 96 0.37 -10.38 -14.88
CA VAL A 96 0.38 -11.80 -15.25
C VAL A 96 0.22 -11.98 -16.76
N ALA A 97 -0.71 -11.24 -17.39
CA ALA A 97 -0.90 -11.28 -18.84
C ALA A 97 0.36 -10.83 -19.61
N ALA A 98 1.02 -9.75 -19.15
CA ALA A 98 2.26 -9.26 -19.75
C ALA A 98 3.42 -10.26 -19.60
N LYS A 99 3.49 -10.98 -18.47
CA LYS A 99 4.49 -12.03 -18.23
C LYS A 99 4.28 -13.23 -19.16
N HIS A 100 3.04 -13.60 -19.45
CA HIS A 100 2.72 -14.69 -20.38
C HIS A 100 2.87 -14.32 -21.86
N ALA A 101 2.78 -13.04 -22.23
CA ALA A 101 2.94 -12.58 -23.62
C ALA A 101 4.42 -12.48 -24.07
N ARG A 102 5.38 -12.57 -23.15
CA ARG A 102 6.83 -12.55 -23.43
C ARG A 102 7.53 -13.92 -23.29
N GLY A 103 6.75 -14.99 -23.07
CA GLY A 103 7.25 -16.37 -22.95
C GLY A 103 7.29 -17.12 -24.28
#